data_AF-S9W2A1-F1
#
_entry.id   AF-S9W2A1-F1
#
_cell.length_a   1.000
_cell.length_b   1.000
_cell.length_c   1.000
_cell.angle_alpha   90.00
_cell.angle_beta   90.00
_cell.angle_gamma   90.00
#
_symmetry.space_group_name_H-M   'P 1'
#
loop_
_entity.id
_entity.type
_entity.pdbx_description
1 polymer ?
#
loop_
_entity_poly.entity_id
_entity_poly.type
_entity_poly.pdbx_seq_one_letter_code
_entity_poly.pdbx_strand_id
1 'polypeptide(L)'
;MKSENDADYDQFLSWLIRNSYYISPSIKITENSIAGRGIISLHTIFPPELLVSFSKAIVLSPKNSLFSPLLSKQCSDTGTPRQKILHEYPAQSDPLAIVRLTLAFLLEKSLNHKSFWAPYFDALDEASTPDSILLWGRDQMRLKGTNVYEAARNVLQIYYEQYKEIVIPFFENSKSLPRSCPSWPEYLRACTLTQSRCFYIDDYHQLALVPFCDIFNHQTNPEIAFLQCSNSTVGLSSNREPADSTICNFTLNSLVEQGEEIFNCFGSFCADELLIQYGFLDPTCEIWQVDLEKTVRNLFKETFRSWKQYFDLDSPSHSYNENDKHALDGSSNHSHNILARHQKSLCIFSNLGPSVAIFSFACFLIYSSHVNRYPSTSNQLPFLEFEKRLWNLHVGIVQTRKPLDEQEFMNLYSRVLKTLDYIYETRKNRYENGCLSATDYKFLLENSAFEHKSRAFITVKVFYHELLLLESEHQRCIELQSIIQNRLGDYKS
;
A
#
# COMPACT_ATOMS: atom_id res chain seq x y z
N MET A 1 37.43 -13.52 -6.66
CA MET A 1 37.42 -12.60 -7.82
C MET A 1 36.41 -11.53 -7.48
N LYS A 2 36.85 -10.28 -7.31
CA LYS A 2 35.90 -9.17 -7.15
C LYS A 2 35.11 -9.07 -8.45
N SER A 3 33.78 -9.17 -8.41
CA SER A 3 32.95 -8.80 -9.56
C SER A 3 33.12 -7.31 -9.84
N GLU A 4 32.90 -6.82 -11.07
CA GLU A 4 32.93 -5.38 -11.38
C GLU A 4 32.06 -4.56 -10.40
N ASN A 5 30.93 -5.14 -9.98
CA ASN A 5 30.06 -4.60 -8.93
C ASN A 5 30.76 -4.31 -7.59
N ASP A 6 31.83 -5.02 -7.20
CA ASP A 6 32.51 -4.75 -5.92
C ASP A 6 33.30 -3.43 -5.96
N ALA A 7 33.81 -3.04 -7.12
CA ALA A 7 34.57 -1.80 -7.28
C ALA A 7 33.67 -0.56 -7.23
N ASP A 8 32.49 -0.63 -7.84
CA ASP A 8 31.49 0.45 -7.79
C ASP A 8 30.94 0.62 -6.36
N TYR A 9 30.80 -0.49 -5.62
CA TYR A 9 30.43 -0.45 -4.20
C TYR A 9 31.52 0.17 -3.32
N ASP A 10 32.79 -0.17 -3.53
CA ASP A 10 33.90 0.45 -2.79
C ASP A 10 33.93 1.98 -3.03
N GLN A 11 33.64 2.42 -4.26
CA GLN A 11 33.52 3.85 -4.61
C GLN A 11 32.30 4.50 -3.95
N PHE A 12 31.16 3.81 -3.92
CA PHE A 12 29.94 4.26 -3.26
C PHE A 12 30.16 4.48 -1.75
N LEU A 13 30.73 3.49 -1.04
CA LEU A 13 31.03 3.62 0.39
C LEU A 13 32.03 4.77 0.65
N SER A 14 33.04 4.93 -0.21
CA SER A 14 33.99 6.05 -0.14
C SER A 14 33.33 7.41 -0.39
N TRP A 15 32.31 7.47 -1.24
CA TRP A 15 31.51 8.68 -1.46
C TRP A 15 30.62 9.01 -0.26
N LEU A 16 30.01 8.01 0.39
CA LEU A 16 29.25 8.20 1.63
C LEU A 16 30.13 8.81 2.73
N ILE A 17 31.31 8.23 2.98
CA ILE A 17 32.25 8.73 4.01
C ILE A 17 32.67 10.18 3.75
N ARG A 18 32.95 10.54 2.48
CA ARG A 18 33.31 11.92 2.11
C ARG A 18 32.20 12.94 2.35
N ASN A 19 30.95 12.49 2.42
CA ASN A 19 29.78 13.33 2.68
C ASN A 19 29.30 13.23 4.14
N SER A 20 30.19 12.85 5.07
CA SER A 20 29.91 12.75 6.51
C SER A 20 28.73 11.80 6.82
N TYR A 21 28.55 10.77 6.01
CA TYR A 21 27.55 9.74 6.22
C TYR A 21 28.07 8.73 7.25
N TYR A 22 27.33 8.54 8.35
CA TYR A 22 27.65 7.54 9.37
C TYR A 22 26.95 6.22 9.06
N ILE A 23 27.71 5.13 9.12
CA ILE A 23 27.22 3.74 9.05
C ILE A 23 27.76 3.03 10.28
N SER A 24 26.88 2.36 11.03
CA SER A 24 27.27 1.61 12.22
C SER A 24 28.29 0.52 11.87
N PRO A 25 29.37 0.36 12.66
CA PRO A 25 30.32 -0.73 12.46
C PRO A 25 29.72 -2.10 12.77
N SER A 26 28.52 -2.15 13.36
CA SER A 26 27.80 -3.37 13.71
C SER A 26 27.04 -4.00 12.54
N ILE A 27 27.00 -3.35 11.36
CA ILE A 27 26.21 -3.83 10.22
C ILE A 27 27.08 -4.02 8.97
N LYS A 28 26.65 -4.92 8.08
CA LYS A 28 27.35 -5.20 6.82
C LYS A 28 26.36 -5.51 5.71
N ILE A 29 26.67 -5.06 4.49
CA ILE A 29 25.97 -5.49 3.27
C ILE A 29 26.31 -6.95 2.99
N THR A 30 25.29 -7.76 2.72
CA THR A 30 25.42 -9.12 2.22
C THR A 30 24.62 -9.30 0.93
N GLU A 31 24.98 -10.31 0.15
CA GLU A 31 24.05 -10.87 -0.83
C GLU A 31 22.98 -11.68 -0.09
N ASN A 32 21.75 -11.46 -0.49
CA ASN A 32 20.56 -12.17 -0.04
C ASN A 32 20.00 -12.92 -1.25
N SER A 33 19.95 -14.25 -1.16
CA SER A 33 19.37 -15.11 -2.20
C SER A 33 17.90 -14.79 -2.53
N ILE A 34 17.23 -14.02 -1.66
CA ILE A 34 15.81 -13.67 -1.77
C ILE A 34 15.59 -12.29 -2.40
N ALA A 35 16.35 -11.28 -2.03
CA ALA A 35 16.05 -9.88 -2.39
C ALA A 35 17.24 -9.15 -3.05
N GLY A 36 18.25 -9.88 -3.49
CA GLY A 36 19.46 -9.30 -4.07
C GLY A 36 20.47 -8.93 -2.99
N ARG A 37 20.45 -7.70 -2.49
CA ARG A 37 21.32 -7.27 -1.38
C ARG A 37 20.48 -7.04 -0.13
N GLY A 38 21.10 -7.18 1.03
CA GLY A 38 20.49 -6.92 2.33
C GLY A 38 21.54 -6.47 3.34
N ILE A 39 21.09 -6.06 4.51
CA ILE A 39 21.96 -5.64 5.62
C ILE A 39 21.87 -6.68 6.72
N ILE A 40 23.00 -7.23 7.16
CA ILE A 40 23.06 -8.15 8.29
C ILE A 40 23.78 -7.54 9.48
N SER A 41 23.47 -8.05 10.66
CA SER A 41 24.17 -7.70 11.89
C SER A 41 25.46 -8.51 12.06
N LEU A 42 26.56 -7.85 12.42
CA LEU A 42 27.84 -8.49 12.73
C LEU A 42 27.93 -8.98 14.18
N HIS A 43 27.10 -8.42 15.06
CA HIS A 43 26.99 -8.73 16.49
C HIS A 43 25.52 -8.66 16.93
N THR A 44 25.14 -9.16 18.10
CA THR A 44 23.79 -8.91 18.62
C THR A 44 23.61 -7.42 18.91
N ILE A 45 22.53 -6.80 18.41
CA ILE A 45 22.21 -5.39 18.60
C ILE A 45 20.96 -5.25 19.46
N PHE A 46 21.05 -4.46 20.54
CA PHE A 46 19.93 -4.15 21.43
C PHE A 46 19.31 -2.80 21.06
N PRO A 47 17.98 -2.65 21.08
CA PRO A 47 17.34 -1.38 20.75
C PRO A 47 17.34 -0.38 21.92
N PRO A 48 17.28 0.94 21.65
CA PRO A 48 17.41 1.56 20.33
C PRO A 48 18.88 1.66 19.90
N GLU A 49 19.19 1.37 18.63
CA GLU A 49 20.54 1.52 18.06
C GLU A 49 20.52 2.39 16.80
N LEU A 50 21.45 3.35 16.72
CA LEU A 50 21.66 4.15 15.51
C LEU A 50 22.43 3.33 14.46
N LEU A 51 21.74 2.96 13.39
CA LEU A 51 22.36 2.21 12.28
C LEU A 51 23.03 3.12 11.28
N VAL A 52 22.35 4.23 10.93
CA VAL A 52 22.80 5.14 9.88
C VAL A 52 22.43 6.58 10.26
N SER A 53 23.30 7.55 9.99
CA SER A 53 23.00 8.98 10.17
C SER A 53 23.59 9.80 9.03
N PHE A 54 22.80 10.75 8.50
CA PHE A 54 23.21 11.52 7.32
C PHE A 54 22.55 12.89 7.22
N SER A 55 23.23 13.81 6.53
CA SER A 55 22.66 15.11 6.16
C SER A 55 21.63 14.94 5.05
N LYS A 56 20.48 15.62 5.17
CA LYS A 56 19.46 15.72 4.12
C LYS A 56 20.01 16.25 2.77
N ALA A 57 21.16 16.92 2.75
CA ALA A 57 21.80 17.35 1.51
C ALA A 57 22.26 16.17 0.62
N ILE A 58 22.50 14.98 1.19
CA ILE A 58 23.00 13.83 0.44
C ILE A 58 21.89 13.08 -0.32
N VAL A 59 20.63 13.24 0.06
CA VAL A 59 19.52 12.50 -0.55
C VAL A 59 19.24 13.05 -1.95
N LEU A 60 18.89 12.17 -2.89
CA LEU A 60 18.39 12.61 -4.19
C LEU A 60 16.91 12.94 -4.05
N SER A 61 16.61 14.24 -4.01
CA SER A 61 15.25 14.78 -4.02
C SER A 61 15.08 15.77 -5.17
N PRO A 62 13.83 16.09 -5.58
CA PRO A 62 13.59 17.18 -6.52
C PRO A 62 14.16 18.53 -6.06
N LYS A 63 14.34 18.72 -4.74
CA LYS A 63 14.95 19.94 -4.17
C LYS A 63 16.46 19.97 -4.27
N ASN A 64 17.13 18.84 -4.02
CA ASN A 64 18.59 18.79 -4.05
C ASN A 64 19.15 18.71 -5.47
N SER A 65 18.36 18.23 -6.44
CA SER A 65 18.79 18.13 -7.84
C SER A 65 19.21 19.47 -8.43
N LEU A 66 20.21 19.45 -9.32
CA LEU A 66 20.63 20.58 -10.15
C LEU A 66 19.47 21.15 -10.99
N PHE A 67 18.44 20.35 -11.24
CA PHE A 67 17.25 20.71 -12.02
C PHE A 67 16.10 21.21 -11.15
N SER A 68 16.31 21.43 -9.85
CA SER A 68 15.26 21.84 -8.91
C SER A 68 14.41 23.03 -9.39
N PRO A 69 14.99 24.13 -9.93
CA PRO A 69 14.20 25.27 -10.40
C PRO A 69 13.21 24.92 -11.53
N LEU A 70 13.53 23.92 -12.36
CA LEU A 70 12.65 23.44 -13.43
C LEU A 70 11.57 22.52 -12.86
N LEU A 71 11.98 21.55 -12.02
CA LEU A 71 11.09 20.58 -11.37
C LEU A 71 10.05 21.26 -10.47
N SER A 72 10.39 22.41 -9.86
CA SER A 72 9.47 23.17 -9.03
C SER A 72 8.48 24.02 -9.81
N LYS A 73 8.85 24.54 -10.98
CA LYS A 73 8.04 25.50 -11.76
C LYS A 73 7.07 24.83 -12.73
N GLN A 74 7.44 23.67 -13.27
CA GLN A 74 6.66 23.02 -14.33
C GLN A 74 5.80 21.86 -13.83
N CYS A 75 5.99 21.43 -12.58
CA CYS A 75 5.16 20.40 -11.93
C CYS A 75 4.23 20.97 -10.84
N SER A 76 4.16 22.29 -10.68
CA SER A 76 3.26 22.96 -9.73
C SER A 76 1.90 23.37 -10.34
N ASP A 77 1.84 23.55 -11.65
CA ASP A 77 0.72 24.25 -12.32
C ASP A 77 0.24 23.54 -13.60
N THR A 78 0.05 22.22 -13.56
CA THR A 78 -0.87 21.61 -14.53
C THR A 78 -2.28 21.93 -14.05
N GLY A 79 -2.93 22.92 -14.67
CA GLY A 79 -4.32 23.34 -14.42
C GLY A 79 -5.39 22.27 -14.71
N THR A 80 -5.04 20.99 -14.60
CA THR A 80 -6.01 19.91 -14.42
C THR A 80 -6.87 20.22 -13.20
N PRO A 81 -8.20 20.30 -13.34
CA PRO A 81 -9.07 20.45 -12.18
C PRO A 81 -8.71 19.36 -11.18
N ARG A 82 -8.68 19.71 -9.89
CA ARG A 82 -8.57 18.80 -8.74
C ARG A 82 -9.72 17.76 -8.79
N GLN A 83 -9.75 16.88 -9.77
CA GLN A 83 -10.45 15.62 -9.65
C GLN A 83 -9.66 14.85 -8.62
N LYS A 84 -10.36 14.50 -7.54
CA LYS A 84 -9.88 13.72 -6.40
C LYS A 84 -9.15 12.46 -6.90
N ILE A 85 -7.85 12.54 -7.14
CA ILE A 85 -6.98 11.37 -7.24
C ILE A 85 -6.63 11.03 -5.78
N LEU A 86 -7.57 10.34 -5.13
CA LEU A 86 -7.38 9.78 -3.79
C LEU A 86 -6.49 8.56 -3.92
N HIS A 87 -5.18 8.75 -3.73
CA HIS A 87 -4.39 7.74 -3.06
C HIS A 87 -4.34 8.16 -1.59
N GLU A 88 -4.95 7.37 -0.71
CA GLU A 88 -4.90 7.57 0.75
C GLU A 88 -3.50 7.18 1.26
N TYR A 89 -2.50 8.00 0.91
CA TYR A 89 -1.37 8.23 1.80
C TYR A 89 -1.84 9.21 2.89
N PRO A 90 -1.33 9.10 4.13
CA PRO A 90 -1.71 10.02 5.19
C PRO A 90 -1.53 11.46 4.70
N ALA A 91 -2.52 12.30 5.03
CA ALA A 91 -2.73 13.66 4.56
C ALA A 91 -1.43 14.45 4.31
N GLN A 92 -1.37 15.13 3.14
CA GLN A 92 -0.33 16.06 2.64
C GLN A 92 0.58 15.55 1.50
N SER A 93 0.32 14.37 0.91
CA SER A 93 1.11 13.90 -0.24
C SER A 93 0.78 14.68 -1.52
N ASP A 94 1.77 15.41 -2.03
CA ASP A 94 1.73 15.98 -3.37
C ASP A 94 1.57 14.87 -4.43
N PRO A 95 0.48 14.87 -5.23
CA PRO A 95 0.15 13.76 -6.14
C PRO A 95 1.18 13.55 -7.26
N LEU A 96 2.08 14.52 -7.46
CA LEU A 96 3.15 14.46 -8.45
C LEU A 96 4.54 14.23 -7.82
N ALA A 97 4.60 13.88 -6.53
CA ALA A 97 5.86 13.61 -5.82
C ALA A 97 6.70 12.55 -6.53
N ILE A 98 6.10 11.42 -6.91
CA ILE A 98 6.82 10.35 -7.59
C ILE A 98 7.26 10.77 -9.00
N VAL A 99 6.44 11.56 -9.72
CA VAL A 99 6.78 12.09 -11.05
C VAL A 99 8.01 13.00 -10.95
N ARG A 100 8.01 13.95 -10.01
CA ARG A 100 9.14 14.87 -9.80
C ARG A 100 10.41 14.12 -9.38
N LEU A 101 10.30 13.14 -8.48
CA LEU A 101 11.45 12.33 -8.08
C LEU A 101 12.00 11.52 -9.26
N THR A 102 11.12 10.95 -10.09
CA THR A 102 11.51 10.19 -11.29
C THR A 102 12.19 11.07 -12.32
N LEU A 103 11.70 12.30 -12.54
CA LEU A 103 12.38 13.28 -13.40
C LEU A 103 13.75 13.69 -12.83
N ALA A 104 13.84 13.96 -11.52
CA ALA A 104 15.12 14.26 -10.86
C ALA A 104 16.13 13.13 -11.07
N PHE A 105 15.73 11.89 -10.82
CA PHE A 105 16.55 10.69 -11.05
C PHE A 105 17.02 10.59 -12.51
N LEU A 106 16.10 10.69 -13.48
CA LEU A 106 16.43 10.54 -14.91
C LEU A 106 17.39 11.62 -15.41
N LEU A 107 17.24 12.86 -14.93
CA LEU A 107 18.07 13.99 -15.32
C LEU A 107 19.46 13.92 -14.67
N GLU A 108 19.52 13.67 -13.35
CA GLU A 108 20.78 13.48 -12.64
C GLU A 108 21.57 12.30 -13.20
N LYS A 109 20.92 11.16 -13.41
CA LYS A 109 21.57 9.97 -13.98
C LYS A 109 22.16 10.24 -15.37
N SER A 110 21.51 11.08 -16.18
CA SER A 110 22.03 11.43 -17.53
C SER A 110 23.29 12.30 -17.53
N LEU A 111 23.67 12.87 -16.37
CA LEU A 111 24.93 13.58 -16.22
C LEU A 111 26.14 12.64 -16.08
N ASN A 112 25.91 11.33 -15.91
CA ASN A 112 26.95 10.32 -15.66
C ASN A 112 27.86 10.75 -14.49
N HIS A 113 29.19 10.62 -14.64
CA HIS A 113 30.20 11.03 -13.64
C HIS A 113 30.13 12.49 -13.18
N LYS A 114 29.37 13.36 -13.87
CA LYS A 114 29.19 14.77 -13.46
C LYS A 114 28.08 14.94 -12.42
N SER A 115 27.23 13.93 -12.22
CA SER A 115 26.24 13.98 -11.14
C SER A 115 26.92 13.82 -9.78
N PHE A 116 26.46 14.57 -8.79
CA PHE A 116 26.86 14.38 -7.40
C PHE A 116 26.55 12.94 -6.91
N TRP A 117 25.49 12.33 -7.43
CA TRP A 117 25.03 10.99 -7.08
C TRP A 117 25.58 9.89 -8.00
N ALA A 118 26.56 10.17 -8.87
CA ALA A 118 27.09 9.15 -9.79
C ALA A 118 27.53 7.85 -9.06
N PRO A 119 28.29 7.90 -7.94
CA PRO A 119 28.65 6.67 -7.22
C PRO A 119 27.45 5.89 -6.66
N TYR A 120 26.35 6.58 -6.33
CA TYR A 120 25.11 5.93 -5.92
C TYR A 120 24.40 5.28 -7.11
N PHE A 121 24.35 5.95 -8.27
CA PHE A 121 23.75 5.37 -9.47
C PHE A 121 24.53 4.17 -10.02
N ASP A 122 25.86 4.18 -9.90
CA ASP A 122 26.72 3.08 -10.32
C ASP A 122 26.53 1.86 -9.37
N ALA A 123 26.34 2.11 -8.07
CA ALA A 123 26.02 1.05 -7.09
C ALA A 123 24.56 0.57 -7.15
N LEU A 124 23.63 1.39 -7.65
CA LEU A 124 22.26 1.00 -8.00
C LEU A 124 22.29 0.08 -9.23
N ASP A 125 22.72 -1.16 -9.03
CA ASP A 125 22.77 -2.20 -10.05
C ASP A 125 21.44 -2.21 -10.84
N GLU A 126 21.44 -1.96 -12.15
CA GLU A 126 20.20 -1.93 -12.93
C GLU A 126 19.50 -3.30 -12.94
N ALA A 127 20.24 -4.40 -12.71
CA ALA A 127 19.69 -5.73 -12.48
C ALA A 127 18.88 -5.84 -11.18
N SER A 128 18.99 -4.85 -10.28
CA SER A 128 18.22 -4.74 -9.04
C SER A 128 16.92 -3.93 -9.19
N THR A 129 16.52 -3.59 -10.42
CA THR A 129 15.14 -3.14 -10.67
C THR A 129 14.20 -4.28 -10.25
N PRO A 130 13.22 -4.05 -9.36
CA PRO A 130 12.35 -5.13 -8.93
C PRO A 130 11.62 -5.76 -10.11
N ASP A 131 11.37 -7.09 -10.06
CA ASP A 131 10.50 -7.78 -11.03
C ASP A 131 9.03 -7.44 -10.79
N SER A 132 8.70 -6.15 -10.87
CA SER A 132 7.37 -5.60 -10.64
C SER A 132 6.39 -6.10 -11.68
N ILE A 133 5.17 -6.39 -11.24
CA ILE A 133 4.04 -6.75 -12.10
C ILE A 133 3.76 -5.69 -13.17
N LEU A 134 4.13 -4.43 -12.93
CA LEU A 134 4.01 -3.35 -13.90
C LEU A 134 4.90 -3.59 -15.14
N LEU A 135 5.98 -4.36 -15.00
CA LEU A 135 6.98 -4.66 -16.04
C LEU A 135 6.83 -6.06 -16.66
N TRP A 136 5.91 -6.90 -16.18
CA TRP A 136 5.75 -8.29 -16.63
C TRP A 136 5.29 -8.46 -18.09
N GLY A 137 4.88 -7.37 -18.75
CA GLY A 137 4.44 -7.41 -20.14
C GLY A 137 3.29 -8.40 -20.33
N ARG A 138 3.49 -9.43 -21.17
CA ARG A 138 2.45 -10.45 -21.44
C ARG A 138 2.17 -11.37 -20.26
N ASP A 139 3.13 -11.60 -19.37
CA ASP A 139 2.93 -12.47 -18.21
C ASP A 139 1.90 -11.91 -17.22
N GLN A 140 1.72 -10.58 -17.20
CA GLN A 140 0.67 -9.94 -16.40
C GLN A 140 -0.72 -10.49 -16.74
N MET A 141 -0.96 -10.94 -17.98
CA MET A 141 -2.25 -11.50 -18.41
C MET A 141 -2.59 -12.83 -17.73
N ARG A 142 -1.64 -13.48 -17.07
CA ARG A 142 -1.88 -14.70 -16.28
C ARG A 142 -2.67 -14.42 -15.00
N LEU A 143 -2.71 -13.17 -14.55
CA LEU A 143 -3.39 -12.73 -13.33
C LEU A 143 -4.82 -12.23 -13.60
N LYS A 144 -5.36 -12.37 -14.81
CA LYS A 144 -6.67 -11.79 -15.15
C LYS A 144 -7.78 -12.17 -14.18
N GLY A 145 -8.54 -11.15 -13.79
CA GLY A 145 -9.66 -11.26 -12.86
C GLY A 145 -9.28 -11.17 -11.37
N THR A 146 -7.98 -11.26 -11.04
CA THR A 146 -7.46 -10.99 -9.69
C THR A 146 -7.53 -9.50 -9.35
N ASN A 147 -7.56 -9.18 -8.06
CA ASN A 147 -7.41 -7.83 -7.53
C ASN A 147 -6.05 -7.24 -7.95
N VAL A 148 -4.98 -8.01 -7.82
CA VAL A 148 -3.62 -7.60 -8.23
C VAL A 148 -3.57 -7.16 -9.70
N TYR A 149 -4.20 -7.90 -10.61
CA TYR A 149 -4.24 -7.55 -12.03
C TYR A 149 -4.96 -6.22 -12.28
N GLU A 150 -6.13 -6.03 -11.66
CA GLU A 150 -6.89 -4.80 -11.85
C GLU A 150 -6.19 -3.58 -11.25
N ALA A 151 -5.64 -3.72 -10.04
CA ALA A 151 -4.87 -2.67 -9.39
C ALA A 151 -3.61 -2.31 -10.19
N ALA A 152 -2.84 -3.29 -10.67
CA ALA A 152 -1.67 -3.05 -11.52
C ALA A 152 -2.04 -2.32 -12.83
N ARG A 153 -3.16 -2.68 -13.46
CA ARG A 153 -3.66 -2.00 -14.66
C ARG A 153 -4.05 -0.54 -14.38
N ASN A 154 -4.66 -0.26 -13.24
CA ASN A 154 -5.00 1.09 -12.82
C ASN A 154 -3.72 1.93 -12.58
N VAL A 155 -2.72 1.37 -11.89
CA VAL A 155 -1.43 2.05 -11.69
C VAL A 155 -0.74 2.33 -13.03
N LEU A 156 -0.71 1.37 -13.95
CA LEU A 156 -0.16 1.57 -15.30
C LEU A 156 -0.87 2.69 -16.07
N GLN A 157 -2.20 2.75 -15.97
CA GLN A 157 -2.99 3.80 -16.62
C GLN A 157 -2.62 5.18 -16.05
N ILE A 158 -2.54 5.32 -14.72
CA ILE A 158 -2.16 6.57 -14.06
C ILE A 158 -0.76 7.01 -14.49
N TYR A 159 0.22 6.10 -14.46
CA TYR A 159 1.58 6.42 -14.88
C TYR A 159 1.66 6.82 -16.35
N TYR A 160 0.85 6.19 -17.21
CA TYR A 160 0.81 6.51 -18.63
C TYR A 160 0.16 7.88 -18.90
N GLU A 161 -0.91 8.21 -18.18
CA GLU A 161 -1.55 9.54 -18.23
C GLU A 161 -0.57 10.61 -17.76
N GLN A 162 0.08 10.43 -16.62
CA GLN A 162 1.12 11.34 -16.12
C GLN A 162 2.29 11.48 -17.11
N TYR A 163 2.72 10.38 -17.74
CA TYR A 163 3.75 10.41 -18.76
C TYR A 163 3.33 11.28 -19.96
N LYS A 164 2.09 11.13 -20.44
CA LYS A 164 1.59 11.91 -21.58
C LYS A 164 1.32 13.37 -21.25
N GLU A 165 0.73 13.65 -20.10
CA GLU A 165 0.22 14.97 -19.74
C GLU A 165 1.25 15.84 -19.03
N ILE A 166 2.29 15.25 -18.45
CA ILE A 166 3.28 15.96 -17.63
C ILE A 166 4.69 15.75 -18.17
N VAL A 167 5.11 14.49 -18.33
CA VAL A 167 6.52 14.18 -18.68
C VAL A 167 6.85 14.63 -20.10
N ILE A 168 6.02 14.27 -21.10
CA ILE A 168 6.25 14.69 -22.48
C ILE A 168 6.30 16.22 -22.58
N PRO A 169 5.30 16.99 -22.10
CA PRO A 169 5.34 18.45 -22.13
C PRO A 169 6.53 19.06 -21.36
N PHE A 170 6.95 18.45 -20.24
CA PHE A 170 8.12 18.91 -19.49
C PHE A 170 9.40 18.89 -20.35
N PHE A 171 9.63 17.81 -21.10
CA PHE A 171 10.79 17.69 -21.98
C PHE A 171 10.67 18.55 -23.24
N GLU A 172 9.48 18.70 -23.82
CA GLU A 172 9.26 19.55 -25.00
C GLU A 172 9.48 21.04 -24.71
N ASN A 173 9.09 21.51 -23.52
CA ASN A 173 9.18 22.91 -23.13
C ASN A 173 10.55 23.32 -22.57
N SER A 174 11.45 22.36 -22.30
CA SER A 174 12.72 22.60 -21.63
C SER A 174 13.90 22.47 -22.61
N LYS A 175 14.31 23.61 -23.20
CA LYS A 175 15.26 23.68 -24.33
C LYS A 175 16.73 23.30 -24.01
N SER A 176 17.07 22.94 -22.78
CA SER A 176 18.45 22.71 -22.34
C SER A 176 18.61 21.55 -21.35
N LEU A 177 17.78 20.51 -21.48
CA LEU A 177 17.92 19.31 -20.65
C LEU A 177 19.11 18.46 -21.15
N PRO A 178 19.82 17.77 -20.24
CA PRO A 178 20.96 16.91 -20.58
C PRO A 178 20.59 15.64 -21.37
N ARG A 179 19.29 15.36 -21.51
CA ARG A 179 18.75 14.19 -22.22
C ARG A 179 17.45 14.52 -22.93
N SER A 180 17.12 13.72 -23.94
CA SER A 180 15.78 13.71 -24.54
C SER A 180 14.75 13.09 -23.59
N CYS A 181 13.47 13.32 -23.90
CA CYS A 181 12.34 12.65 -23.25
C CYS A 181 12.56 11.12 -23.28
N PRO A 182 12.45 10.42 -22.13
CA PRO A 182 12.51 8.97 -22.11
C PRO A 182 11.36 8.38 -22.92
N SER A 183 11.56 7.21 -23.53
CA SER A 183 10.44 6.40 -24.03
C SER A 183 9.57 5.91 -22.86
N TRP A 184 8.32 5.52 -23.16
CA TRP A 184 7.42 4.97 -22.13
C TRP A 184 8.04 3.79 -21.34
N PRO A 185 8.66 2.78 -21.95
CA PRO A 185 9.29 1.69 -21.20
C PRO A 185 10.44 2.16 -20.30
N GLU A 186 11.23 3.16 -20.72
CA GLU A 186 12.30 3.72 -19.90
C GLU A 186 11.74 4.51 -18.71
N TYR A 187 10.70 5.32 -18.94
CA TYR A 187 10.03 6.05 -17.88
C TYR A 187 9.37 5.12 -16.86
N LEU A 188 8.68 4.07 -17.32
CA LEU A 188 8.04 3.09 -16.44
C LEU A 188 9.06 2.33 -15.58
N ARG A 189 10.22 1.96 -16.15
CA ARG A 189 11.33 1.37 -15.37
C ARG A 189 11.84 2.34 -14.31
N ALA A 190 12.01 3.61 -14.66
CA ALA A 190 12.43 4.63 -13.71
C ALA A 190 11.40 4.85 -12.59
N CYS A 191 10.10 4.89 -12.90
CA CYS A 191 9.02 4.96 -11.90
C CYS A 191 9.06 3.75 -10.95
N THR A 192 9.25 2.55 -11.49
CA THR A 192 9.29 1.32 -10.68
C THR A 192 10.50 1.34 -9.73
N LEU A 193 11.66 1.78 -10.22
CA LEU A 193 12.87 1.92 -9.42
C LEU A 193 12.72 2.99 -8.35
N THR A 194 12.20 4.17 -8.69
CA THR A 194 12.04 5.25 -7.71
C THR A 194 10.97 4.93 -6.67
N GLN A 195 9.84 4.35 -7.09
CA GLN A 195 8.74 3.98 -6.19
C GLN A 195 9.19 2.95 -5.15
N SER A 196 9.95 1.94 -5.57
CA SER A 196 10.39 0.85 -4.69
C SER A 196 11.50 1.25 -3.70
N ARG A 197 12.13 2.42 -3.86
CA ARG A 197 13.32 2.85 -3.10
C ARG A 197 13.17 4.20 -2.40
N CYS A 198 12.07 4.92 -2.63
CA CYS A 198 11.91 6.27 -2.09
C CYS A 198 11.47 6.28 -0.63
N PHE A 199 11.90 7.32 0.08
CA PHE A 199 11.48 7.65 1.44
C PHE A 199 10.87 9.05 1.44
N TYR A 200 9.86 9.27 2.28
CA TYR A 200 9.45 10.63 2.61
C TYR A 200 10.42 11.22 3.64
N ILE A 201 10.99 12.39 3.34
CA ILE A 201 12.01 13.04 4.18
C ILE A 201 11.40 14.13 5.06
N ASP A 202 10.73 15.11 4.45
CA ASP A 202 10.01 16.20 5.11
C ASP A 202 9.20 17.00 4.06
N ASP A 203 8.49 18.05 4.49
CA ASP A 203 7.69 18.89 3.60
C ASP A 203 8.50 19.65 2.55
N TYR A 204 9.80 19.84 2.77
CA TYR A 204 10.67 20.54 1.83
C TYR A 204 11.16 19.58 0.75
N HIS A 205 11.80 18.48 1.14
CA HIS A 205 12.43 17.50 0.26
C HIS A 205 11.41 16.52 -0.35
N GLN A 206 10.27 16.30 0.31
CA GLN A 206 9.21 15.35 -0.09
C GLN A 206 9.76 13.92 -0.25
N LEU A 207 9.35 13.19 -1.29
CA LEU A 207 9.93 11.88 -1.62
C LEU A 207 11.35 12.04 -2.17
N ALA A 208 12.27 11.24 -1.64
CA ALA A 208 13.68 11.21 -2.06
C ALA A 208 14.21 9.77 -2.12
N LEU A 209 15.24 9.55 -2.93
CA LEU A 209 16.07 8.36 -2.79
C LEU A 209 17.14 8.62 -1.74
N VAL A 210 17.24 7.70 -0.78
CA VAL A 210 18.18 7.78 0.34
C VAL A 210 19.26 6.73 0.11
N PRO A 211 20.45 7.13 -0.39
CA PRO A 211 21.53 6.18 -0.64
C PRO A 211 21.81 5.36 0.61
N PHE A 212 22.08 4.06 0.45
CA PHE A 212 22.37 3.07 1.50
C PHE A 212 21.13 2.61 2.29
N CYS A 213 20.22 3.51 2.68
CA CYS A 213 18.99 3.12 3.38
C CYS A 213 18.04 2.29 2.51
N ASP A 214 18.09 2.44 1.19
CA ASP A 214 17.29 1.67 0.24
C ASP A 214 17.82 0.24 -0.03
N ILE A 215 18.88 -0.17 0.68
CA ILE A 215 19.42 -1.55 0.67
C ILE A 215 18.72 -2.42 1.74
N PHE A 216 18.15 -1.81 2.78
CA PHE A 216 17.43 -2.55 3.81
C PHE A 216 16.15 -3.15 3.22
N ASN A 217 16.05 -4.48 3.26
CA ASN A 217 14.87 -5.20 2.78
C ASN A 217 13.65 -4.96 3.68
N HIS A 218 12.48 -5.34 3.19
CA HIS A 218 11.24 -5.20 3.92
C HIS A 218 10.94 -6.41 4.80
N GLN A 219 10.39 -6.14 5.98
CA GLN A 219 9.58 -7.12 6.71
C GLN A 219 8.37 -6.41 7.32
N THR A 220 7.23 -7.10 7.34
CA THR A 220 5.96 -6.65 7.89
C THR A 220 6.03 -6.65 9.41
N ASN A 221 6.69 -5.63 9.96
CA ASN A 221 6.64 -5.26 11.37
C ASN A 221 7.16 -3.81 11.53
N PRO A 222 6.31 -2.85 11.94
CA PRO A 222 6.69 -1.44 12.03
C PRO A 222 7.76 -1.12 13.08
N GLU A 223 8.15 -2.09 13.92
CA GLU A 223 9.07 -1.88 15.04
C GLU A 223 10.52 -2.33 14.77
N ILE A 224 10.88 -2.72 13.54
CA ILE A 224 12.23 -3.22 13.24
C ILE A 224 13.24 -2.08 13.13
N ALA A 225 13.30 -1.39 11.99
CA ALA A 225 14.11 -0.19 11.79
C ALA A 225 13.32 0.85 10.99
N PHE A 226 13.48 2.13 11.30
CA PHE A 226 12.82 3.21 10.56
C PHE A 226 13.65 4.47 10.44
N LEU A 227 13.34 5.25 9.40
CA LEU A 227 13.95 6.55 9.14
C LEU A 227 13.26 7.64 9.96
N GLN A 228 14.03 8.32 10.79
CA GLN A 228 13.63 9.50 11.53
C GLN A 228 14.25 10.73 10.86
N CYS A 229 13.41 11.62 10.37
CA CYS A 229 13.83 12.94 9.89
C CYS A 229 13.14 14.01 10.73
N SER A 230 13.91 14.97 11.24
CA SER A 230 13.39 16.10 12.00
C SER A 230 12.66 17.06 11.06
N ASN A 231 11.38 17.37 11.31
CA ASN A 231 10.65 18.33 10.50
C ASN A 231 11.07 19.76 10.87
N SER A 232 11.52 20.54 9.89
CA SER A 232 11.68 21.99 10.02
C SER A 232 10.29 22.63 10.04
N THR A 233 9.55 22.53 11.15
CA THR A 233 8.25 23.22 11.26
C THR A 233 8.47 24.73 11.27
N VAL A 234 8.09 25.37 10.17
CA VAL A 234 7.89 26.82 10.07
C VAL A 234 6.77 27.21 11.03
N GLY A 235 7.13 27.70 12.21
CA GLY A 235 6.15 28.19 13.17
C GLY A 235 6.60 28.13 14.63
N LEU A 236 7.66 28.85 14.98
CA LEU A 236 7.86 29.49 16.28
C LEU A 236 9.03 30.46 16.15
N SER A 237 8.77 31.72 16.51
CA SER A 237 9.71 32.84 16.49
C SER A 237 10.96 32.57 17.35
N SER A 238 12.00 32.01 16.75
CA SER A 238 13.37 32.09 17.26
C SER A 238 14.36 31.98 16.11
N ASN A 239 15.24 32.98 15.94
CA ASN A 239 16.18 33.14 14.83
C ASN A 239 17.38 32.16 14.87
N ARG A 240 17.16 30.90 15.22
CA ARG A 240 18.16 29.84 15.08
C ARG A 240 17.46 28.56 14.67
N GLU A 241 17.68 28.12 13.43
CA GLU A 241 17.43 26.72 13.08
C GLU A 241 18.25 25.86 14.05
N PRO A 242 17.64 24.93 14.79
CA PRO A 242 18.42 24.00 15.59
C PRO A 242 19.30 23.19 14.63
N ALA A 243 20.58 23.04 14.96
CA ALA A 243 21.57 22.33 14.13
C ALA A 243 21.15 20.88 13.77
N ASP A 244 20.17 20.33 14.49
CA ASP A 244 19.60 18.98 14.36
C ASP A 244 18.45 18.86 13.32
N SER A 245 18.01 19.94 12.66
CA SER A 245 16.91 19.89 11.67
C SER A 245 17.32 19.36 10.28
N THR A 246 18.62 19.24 10.04
CA THR A 246 19.20 18.89 8.73
C THR A 246 19.68 17.45 8.63
N ILE A 247 19.58 16.68 9.71
CA ILE A 247 20.06 15.30 9.81
C ILE A 247 18.86 14.35 9.82
N CYS A 248 19.02 13.19 9.20
CA CYS A 248 18.13 12.06 9.37
C CYS A 248 18.90 10.88 9.97
N ASN A 249 18.21 10.10 10.81
CA ASN A 249 18.74 8.95 11.52
C ASN A 249 17.91 7.71 11.16
N PHE A 250 18.57 6.62 10.80
CA PHE A 250 17.95 5.31 10.63
C PHE A 250 18.24 4.48 11.88
N THR A 251 17.20 4.18 12.65
CA THR A 251 17.33 3.62 14.01
C THR A 251 16.65 2.26 14.08
N LEU A 252 17.34 1.27 14.65
CA LEU A 252 16.80 -0.05 14.99
C LEU A 252 16.06 0.03 16.34
N ASN A 253 14.85 -0.49 16.41
CA ASN A 253 14.01 -0.49 17.62
C ASN A 253 13.59 -1.89 18.07
N SER A 254 14.17 -2.93 17.46
CA SER A 254 14.02 -4.33 17.86
C SER A 254 15.38 -4.98 18.15
N LEU A 255 15.37 -6.05 18.92
CA LEU A 255 16.55 -6.92 19.09
C LEU A 255 16.82 -7.64 17.77
N VAL A 256 18.08 -7.66 17.35
CA VAL A 256 18.56 -8.46 16.20
C VAL A 256 19.76 -9.27 16.65
N GLU A 257 19.73 -10.58 16.44
CA GLU A 257 20.83 -11.47 16.78
C GLU A 257 21.99 -11.35 15.78
N GLN A 258 23.17 -11.78 16.20
CA GLN A 258 24.34 -11.81 15.32
C GLN A 258 24.06 -12.67 14.08
N GLY A 259 24.33 -12.11 12.90
CA GLY A 259 24.17 -12.79 11.61
C GLY A 259 22.76 -12.68 11.01
N GLU A 260 21.78 -12.16 11.76
CA GLU A 260 20.44 -11.92 11.24
C GLU A 260 20.39 -10.70 10.32
N GLU A 261 19.45 -10.74 9.37
CA GLU A 261 19.16 -9.62 8.49
C GLU A 261 18.36 -8.54 9.23
N ILE A 262 18.73 -7.29 8.98
CA ILE A 262 18.07 -6.11 9.50
C ILE A 262 17.12 -5.59 8.42
N PHE A 263 15.84 -5.55 8.77
CA PHE A 263 14.78 -5.11 7.86
C PHE A 263 14.29 -3.70 8.18
N ASN A 264 13.91 -2.98 7.13
CA ASN A 264 13.10 -1.77 7.19
C ASN A 264 11.61 -2.14 7.17
N CYS A 265 10.74 -1.25 7.67
CA CYS A 265 9.31 -1.30 7.43
C CYS A 265 8.93 -0.21 6.42
N PHE A 266 8.65 -0.61 5.18
CA PHE A 266 8.31 0.31 4.07
C PHE A 266 6.98 1.04 4.30
N GLY A 267 6.12 0.48 5.15
CA GLY A 267 4.81 1.00 5.47
C GLY A 267 3.87 -0.12 5.88
N SER A 268 2.66 0.25 6.28
CA SER A 268 1.60 -0.71 6.56
C SER A 268 0.84 -1.02 5.28
N PHE A 269 1.33 -2.02 4.54
CA PHE A 269 0.81 -2.46 3.24
C PHE A 269 0.23 -3.87 3.32
N CYS A 270 -0.81 -4.13 2.54
CA CYS A 270 -1.26 -5.48 2.24
C CYS A 270 -0.27 -6.19 1.30
N ALA A 271 -0.31 -7.52 1.27
CA ALA A 271 0.58 -8.34 0.45
C ALA A 271 0.48 -8.03 -1.06
N ASP A 272 -0.73 -7.76 -1.56
CA ASP A 272 -0.97 -7.34 -2.95
C ASP A 272 -0.37 -5.95 -3.24
N GLU A 273 -0.42 -5.03 -2.29
CA GLU A 273 0.21 -3.71 -2.44
C GLU A 273 1.74 -3.84 -2.50
N LEU A 274 2.34 -4.66 -1.64
CA LEU A 274 3.78 -4.95 -1.67
C LEU A 274 4.19 -5.52 -3.04
N LEU A 275 3.41 -6.44 -3.57
CA LEU A 275 3.68 -7.06 -4.85
C LEU A 275 3.57 -6.07 -6.02
N ILE A 276 2.59 -5.17 -6.01
CA ILE A 276 2.39 -4.17 -7.08
C ILE A 276 3.49 -3.09 -7.01
N GLN A 277 3.75 -2.56 -5.82
CA GLN A 277 4.63 -1.40 -5.63
C GLN A 277 6.12 -1.77 -5.58
N TYR A 278 6.44 -2.95 -5.02
CA TYR A 278 7.83 -3.36 -4.78
C TYR A 278 8.20 -4.68 -5.47
N GLY A 279 7.25 -5.40 -6.10
CA GLY A 279 7.56 -6.58 -6.90
C GLY A 279 7.87 -7.85 -6.10
N PHE A 280 7.52 -7.91 -4.81
CA PHE A 280 7.71 -9.11 -3.98
C PHE A 280 6.51 -9.39 -3.08
N LEU A 281 6.43 -10.63 -2.59
CA LEU A 281 5.51 -11.03 -1.54
C LEU A 281 6.30 -11.27 -0.25
N ASP A 282 5.95 -10.56 0.81
CA ASP A 282 6.51 -10.78 2.15
C ASP A 282 5.84 -12.01 2.79
N PRO A 283 6.59 -13.07 3.15
CA PRO A 283 6.03 -14.24 3.81
C PRO A 283 5.44 -13.95 5.20
N THR A 284 5.82 -12.84 5.84
CA THR A 284 5.30 -12.38 7.14
C THR A 284 4.04 -11.51 7.01
N CYS A 285 3.70 -11.07 5.80
CA CYS A 285 2.48 -10.32 5.55
C CYS A 285 1.29 -11.27 5.38
N GLU A 286 0.43 -11.34 6.40
CA GLU A 286 -0.77 -12.19 6.38
C GLU A 286 -2.01 -11.48 5.82
N ILE A 287 -1.92 -10.16 5.62
CA ILE A 287 -3.07 -9.33 5.23
C ILE A 287 -3.10 -9.18 3.71
N TRP A 288 -4.15 -9.75 3.11
CA TRP A 288 -4.52 -9.63 1.71
C TRP A 288 -5.83 -8.88 1.62
N GLN A 289 -6.05 -8.16 0.52
CA GLN A 289 -7.33 -7.55 0.22
C GLN A 289 -7.88 -7.98 -1.15
N VAL A 290 -9.20 -7.88 -1.28
CA VAL A 290 -9.91 -7.97 -2.56
C VAL A 290 -10.85 -6.77 -2.70
N ASP A 291 -10.65 -5.98 -3.75
CA ASP A 291 -11.56 -4.90 -4.13
C ASP A 291 -12.91 -5.44 -4.63
N LEU A 292 -13.97 -4.78 -4.17
CA LEU A 292 -15.37 -5.05 -4.51
C LEU A 292 -16.02 -3.87 -5.22
N GLU A 293 -15.37 -2.71 -5.34
CA GLU A 293 -15.95 -1.49 -5.86
C GLU A 293 -16.53 -1.68 -7.27
N LYS A 294 -15.74 -2.27 -8.17
CA LYS A 294 -16.19 -2.52 -9.55
C LYS A 294 -17.37 -3.50 -9.61
N THR A 295 -17.38 -4.52 -8.74
CA THR A 295 -18.49 -5.47 -8.65
C THR A 295 -19.76 -4.76 -8.19
N VAL A 296 -19.66 -3.98 -7.12
CA VAL A 296 -20.78 -3.22 -6.56
C VAL A 296 -21.32 -2.18 -7.55
N ARG A 297 -20.45 -1.40 -8.20
CA ARG A 297 -20.84 -0.40 -9.22
C ARG A 297 -21.62 -1.02 -10.36
N ASN A 298 -21.27 -2.24 -10.77
CA ASN A 298 -21.94 -2.95 -11.84
C ASN A 298 -23.30 -3.51 -11.40
N LEU A 299 -23.37 -4.10 -10.20
CA LEU A 299 -24.61 -4.68 -9.67
C LEU A 299 -25.65 -3.62 -9.27
N PHE A 300 -25.21 -2.51 -8.69
CA PHE A 300 -26.07 -1.56 -7.97
C PHE A 300 -25.83 -0.11 -8.40
N LYS A 301 -25.65 0.15 -9.69
CA LYS A 301 -25.19 1.43 -10.25
C LYS A 301 -25.83 2.70 -9.67
N GLU A 302 -27.16 2.78 -9.66
CA GLU A 302 -27.84 4.00 -9.19
C GLU A 302 -27.78 4.14 -7.66
N THR A 303 -27.99 3.05 -6.93
CA THR A 303 -27.90 3.06 -5.46
C THR A 303 -26.47 3.37 -4.99
N PHE A 304 -25.46 2.86 -5.71
CA PHE A 304 -24.06 3.17 -5.46
C PHE A 304 -23.76 4.66 -5.59
N ARG A 305 -24.30 5.34 -6.62
CA ARG A 305 -24.13 6.79 -6.79
C ARG A 305 -24.73 7.57 -5.61
N SER A 306 -25.95 7.22 -5.21
CA SER A 306 -26.61 7.87 -4.07
C SER A 306 -25.87 7.62 -2.76
N TRP A 307 -25.46 6.37 -2.51
CA TRP A 307 -24.65 6.03 -1.34
C TRP A 307 -23.33 6.79 -1.33
N LYS A 308 -22.61 6.85 -2.46
CA LYS A 308 -21.31 7.50 -2.54
C LYS A 308 -21.40 9.00 -2.26
N GLN A 309 -22.46 9.66 -2.73
CA GLN A 309 -22.73 11.07 -2.42
C GLN A 309 -22.96 11.26 -0.91
N TYR A 310 -23.77 10.40 -0.29
CA TYR A 310 -24.00 10.42 1.16
C TYR A 310 -22.71 10.16 1.95
N PHE A 311 -22.02 9.06 1.63
CA PHE A 311 -20.82 8.59 2.32
C PHE A 311 -19.64 9.57 2.23
N ASP A 312 -19.50 10.28 1.11
CA ASP A 312 -18.47 11.31 0.95
C ASP A 312 -18.79 12.62 1.73
N LEU A 313 -20.08 12.95 1.94
CA LEU A 313 -20.52 14.15 2.66
C LEU A 313 -20.56 13.95 4.18
N ASP A 314 -21.11 12.83 4.63
CA ASP A 314 -21.38 12.52 6.04
C ASP A 314 -20.36 11.53 6.62
N SER A 315 -19.17 11.43 6.00
CA SER A 315 -18.18 10.37 6.24
C SER A 315 -17.95 10.12 7.74
N PRO A 316 -18.33 8.95 8.27
CA PRO A 316 -18.26 8.62 9.69
C PRO A 316 -16.85 8.23 10.14
N SER A 317 -15.81 8.79 9.52
CA SER A 317 -14.38 8.57 9.81
C SER A 317 -13.99 8.79 11.29
N HIS A 318 -14.89 9.33 12.11
CA HIS A 318 -14.70 9.49 13.55
C HIS A 318 -15.57 8.57 14.42
N SER A 319 -16.66 7.96 13.93
CA SER A 319 -17.57 7.17 14.78
C SER A 319 -17.30 5.66 14.81
N TYR A 320 -16.57 5.11 13.83
CA TYR A 320 -16.20 3.68 13.81
C TYR A 320 -14.93 3.37 14.61
N ASN A 321 -14.09 4.38 14.85
CA ASN A 321 -12.79 4.27 15.52
C ASN A 321 -12.80 3.73 16.96
N GLU A 322 -13.93 3.80 17.70
CA GLU A 322 -14.00 3.24 19.06
C GLU A 322 -14.43 1.77 19.08
N ASN A 323 -15.33 1.35 18.18
CA ASN A 323 -15.79 -0.05 18.15
C ASN A 323 -14.90 -0.96 17.30
N ASP A 324 -14.21 -0.43 16.29
CA ASP A 324 -13.21 -1.17 15.53
C ASP A 324 -12.03 -1.59 16.41
N LYS A 325 -11.63 -0.74 17.39
CA LYS A 325 -10.62 -1.10 18.39
C LYS A 325 -10.98 -2.33 19.21
N HIS A 326 -12.27 -2.54 19.49
CA HIS A 326 -12.74 -3.71 20.24
C HIS A 326 -12.90 -4.94 19.35
N ALA A 327 -13.27 -4.80 18.06
CA ALA A 327 -13.25 -5.91 17.10
C ALA A 327 -11.83 -6.44 16.84
N LEU A 328 -10.84 -5.57 17.04
CA LEU A 328 -9.41 -5.75 16.78
C LEU A 328 -8.58 -5.96 18.05
N ASP A 329 -9.21 -6.23 19.19
CA ASP A 329 -8.54 -6.41 20.48
C ASP A 329 -7.56 -7.61 20.37
N GLY A 330 -6.26 -7.32 20.27
CA GLY A 330 -5.18 -8.29 20.00
C GLY A 330 -4.53 -8.23 18.61
N SER A 331 -4.96 -7.35 17.70
CA SER A 331 -4.32 -7.17 16.39
C SER A 331 -3.11 -6.21 16.44
N SER A 332 -2.16 -6.40 15.53
CA SER A 332 -0.92 -5.62 15.50
C SER A 332 -1.16 -4.14 15.11
N ASN A 333 -0.20 -3.26 15.45
CA ASN A 333 -0.19 -1.86 15.00
C ASN A 333 -0.25 -1.75 13.46
N HIS A 334 0.27 -2.74 12.76
CA HIS A 334 0.24 -2.83 11.29
C HIS A 334 -1.20 -2.98 10.74
N SER A 335 -2.02 -3.88 11.32
CA SER A 335 -3.41 -4.07 10.91
C SER A 335 -4.24 -2.79 11.08
N HIS A 336 -4.06 -2.09 12.20
CA HIS A 336 -4.73 -0.83 12.46
C HIS A 336 -4.39 0.24 11.41
N ASN A 337 -3.11 0.36 11.05
CA ASN A 337 -2.66 1.31 10.04
C ASN A 337 -3.19 0.98 8.64
N ILE A 338 -3.28 -0.31 8.28
CA ILE A 338 -3.91 -0.74 7.02
C ILE A 338 -5.38 -0.28 6.99
N LEU A 339 -6.15 -0.61 8.03
CA LEU A 339 -7.57 -0.24 8.07
C LEU A 339 -7.77 1.29 8.04
N ALA A 340 -6.90 2.04 8.72
CA ALA A 340 -6.92 3.51 8.68
C ALA A 340 -6.67 4.07 7.26
N ARG A 341 -5.77 3.44 6.48
CA ARG A 341 -5.50 3.79 5.08
C ARG A 341 -6.62 3.40 4.12
N HIS A 342 -7.49 2.47 4.52
CA HIS A 342 -8.54 1.90 3.69
C HIS A 342 -9.96 2.23 4.17
N GLN A 343 -10.13 3.28 4.98
CA GLN A 343 -11.43 3.65 5.56
C GLN A 343 -12.53 3.84 4.50
N LYS A 344 -12.16 4.27 3.29
CA LYS A 344 -13.10 4.50 2.19
C LYS A 344 -13.09 3.43 1.11
N SER A 345 -12.19 2.44 1.22
CA SER A 345 -12.05 1.38 0.22
C SER A 345 -13.16 0.35 0.38
N LEU A 346 -13.79 -0.05 -0.72
CA LEU A 346 -14.81 -1.10 -0.75
C LEU A 346 -14.14 -2.47 -0.88
N CYS A 347 -13.46 -2.90 0.18
CA CYS A 347 -12.66 -4.11 0.19
C CYS A 347 -13.14 -5.12 1.25
N ILE A 348 -12.70 -6.36 1.08
CA ILE A 348 -12.59 -7.33 2.17
C ILE A 348 -11.10 -7.59 2.44
N PHE A 349 -10.78 -7.92 3.68
CA PHE A 349 -9.41 -8.17 4.14
C PHE A 349 -9.32 -9.53 4.83
N SER A 350 -8.22 -10.27 4.61
CA SER A 350 -7.98 -11.51 5.35
C SER A 350 -7.92 -11.25 6.85
N ASN A 351 -8.56 -12.13 7.61
CA ASN A 351 -8.68 -12.09 9.08
C ASN A 351 -9.42 -10.87 9.68
N LEU A 352 -9.74 -9.84 8.88
CA LEU A 352 -10.42 -8.63 9.34
C LEU A 352 -11.85 -8.49 8.78
N GLY A 353 -12.16 -9.15 7.64
CA GLY A 353 -13.50 -9.15 7.04
C GLY A 353 -13.79 -7.91 6.17
N PRO A 354 -15.07 -7.49 6.01
CA PRO A 354 -15.45 -6.36 5.19
C PRO A 354 -14.97 -5.05 5.79
N SER A 355 -14.55 -4.13 4.93
CA SER A 355 -14.35 -2.75 5.32
C SER A 355 -15.66 -2.10 5.79
N VAL A 356 -15.54 -1.04 6.58
CA VAL A 356 -16.67 -0.19 6.98
C VAL A 356 -17.42 0.32 5.74
N ALA A 357 -16.72 0.69 4.67
CA ALA A 357 -17.34 1.20 3.45
C ALA A 357 -18.21 0.15 2.75
N ILE A 358 -17.78 -1.11 2.63
CA ILE A 358 -18.60 -2.14 1.97
C ILE A 358 -19.78 -2.57 2.86
N PHE A 359 -19.59 -2.62 4.18
CA PHE A 359 -20.68 -2.89 5.11
C PHE A 359 -21.71 -1.75 5.11
N SER A 360 -21.24 -0.50 5.12
CA SER A 360 -22.05 0.71 4.97
C SER A 360 -22.91 0.65 3.73
N PHE A 361 -22.30 0.33 2.59
CA PHE A 361 -22.99 0.22 1.33
C PHE A 361 -24.08 -0.86 1.36
N ALA A 362 -23.77 -2.04 1.93
CA ALA A 362 -24.77 -3.10 2.10
C ALA A 362 -25.92 -2.67 3.02
N CYS A 363 -25.64 -1.97 4.12
CA CYS A 363 -26.67 -1.37 4.97
C CYS A 363 -27.52 -0.36 4.21
N PHE A 364 -26.91 0.49 3.37
CA PHE A 364 -27.61 1.50 2.58
C PHE A 364 -28.58 0.89 1.57
N LEU A 365 -28.21 -0.25 0.95
CA LEU A 365 -29.11 -1.01 0.08
C LEU A 365 -30.35 -1.49 0.84
N ILE A 366 -30.15 -2.05 2.04
CA ILE A 366 -31.26 -2.53 2.87
C ILE A 366 -32.11 -1.37 3.38
N TYR A 367 -31.49 -0.29 3.84
CA TYR A 367 -32.15 0.92 4.32
C TYR A 367 -33.01 1.56 3.23
N SER A 368 -32.45 1.79 2.03
CA SER A 368 -33.18 2.36 0.90
C SER A 368 -34.38 1.51 0.51
N SER A 369 -34.23 0.18 0.52
CA SER A 369 -35.35 -0.74 0.30
C SER A 369 -36.39 -0.69 1.42
N HIS A 370 -35.97 -0.50 2.67
CA HIS A 370 -36.84 -0.45 3.85
C HIS A 370 -37.67 0.84 3.87
N VAL A 371 -37.01 2.00 3.70
CA VAL A 371 -37.66 3.32 3.65
C VAL A 371 -38.67 3.40 2.52
N ASN A 372 -38.33 2.90 1.33
CA ASN A 372 -39.26 2.87 0.20
C ASN A 372 -40.52 2.02 0.45
N ARG A 373 -40.43 0.98 1.29
CA ARG A 373 -41.59 0.14 1.66
C ARG A 373 -42.45 0.76 2.77
N TYR A 374 -41.85 1.59 3.63
CA TYR A 374 -42.52 2.19 4.78
C TYR A 374 -42.29 3.72 4.87
N PRO A 375 -42.72 4.51 3.86
CA PRO A 375 -42.35 5.93 3.72
C PRO A 375 -42.95 6.88 4.76
N SER A 376 -43.86 6.41 5.64
CA SER A 376 -44.78 7.29 6.39
C SER A 376 -44.81 7.05 7.92
N THR A 377 -43.75 6.54 8.53
CA THR A 377 -43.72 6.39 10.01
C THR A 377 -42.91 7.52 10.65
N SER A 378 -43.48 8.16 11.69
CA SER A 378 -42.83 9.22 12.47
C SER A 378 -41.58 8.76 13.25
N ASN A 379 -41.23 7.47 13.16
CA ASN A 379 -40.13 6.80 13.88
C ASN A 379 -39.05 6.25 12.94
N GLN A 380 -38.91 6.76 11.69
CA GLN A 380 -37.80 6.34 10.83
C GLN A 380 -36.46 6.74 11.45
N LEU A 381 -35.68 5.72 11.78
CA LEU A 381 -34.36 5.87 12.36
C LEU A 381 -33.39 6.43 11.29
N PRO A 382 -32.62 7.49 11.57
CA PRO A 382 -31.64 8.02 10.62
C PRO A 382 -30.66 6.95 10.13
N PHE A 383 -30.24 7.02 8.88
CA PHE A 383 -29.37 5.99 8.28
C PHE A 383 -28.10 5.71 9.11
N LEU A 384 -27.44 6.76 9.63
CA LEU A 384 -26.25 6.59 10.45
C LEU A 384 -26.51 5.76 11.72
N GLU A 385 -27.65 5.95 12.37
CA GLU A 385 -28.02 5.18 13.55
C GLU A 385 -28.38 3.74 13.17
N PHE A 386 -28.99 3.56 11.99
CA PHE A 386 -29.37 2.24 11.45
C PHE A 386 -28.12 1.42 11.16
N GLU A 387 -27.15 2.04 10.51
CA GLU A 387 -25.86 1.48 10.16
C GLU A 387 -25.05 1.11 11.41
N LYS A 388 -24.91 2.04 12.37
CA LYS A 388 -24.20 1.79 13.64
C LYS A 388 -24.79 0.62 14.41
N ARG A 389 -26.12 0.53 14.48
CA ARG A 389 -26.78 -0.57 15.19
C ARG A 389 -26.55 -1.92 14.52
N LEU A 390 -26.58 -1.98 13.19
CA LEU A 390 -26.24 -3.19 12.43
C LEU A 390 -24.75 -3.54 12.53
N TRP A 391 -23.86 -2.55 12.58
CA TRP A 391 -22.42 -2.78 12.79
C TRP A 391 -22.16 -3.38 14.18
N ASN A 392 -22.76 -2.81 15.23
CA ASN A 392 -22.62 -3.33 16.59
C ASN A 392 -23.17 -4.76 16.71
N LEU A 393 -24.27 -5.06 16.02
CA LEU A 393 -24.80 -6.42 15.93
C LEU A 393 -23.83 -7.36 15.20
N HIS A 394 -23.23 -6.91 14.09
CA HIS A 394 -22.21 -7.67 13.36
C HIS A 394 -21.02 -8.01 14.26
N VAL A 395 -20.41 -7.00 14.88
CA VAL A 395 -19.25 -7.18 15.77
C VAL A 395 -19.61 -8.08 16.96
N GLY A 396 -20.76 -7.83 17.61
CA GLY A 396 -21.22 -8.62 18.74
C GLY A 396 -21.43 -10.10 18.41
N ILE A 397 -22.05 -10.42 17.25
CA ILE A 397 -22.25 -11.81 16.82
C ILE A 397 -20.92 -12.46 16.42
N VAL A 398 -20.04 -11.75 15.72
CA VAL A 398 -18.72 -12.28 15.33
C VAL A 398 -17.89 -12.64 16.56
N GLN A 399 -17.88 -11.77 17.58
CA GLN A 399 -17.10 -11.98 18.81
C GLN A 399 -17.72 -13.01 19.75
N THR A 400 -19.01 -12.88 20.06
CA THR A 400 -19.65 -13.66 21.14
C THR A 400 -20.38 -14.90 20.64
N ARG A 401 -20.61 -15.01 19.32
CA ARG A 401 -21.48 -16.00 18.68
C ARG A 401 -22.90 -16.04 19.28
N LYS A 402 -23.32 -14.98 19.98
CA LYS A 402 -24.65 -14.81 20.57
C LYS A 402 -25.32 -13.58 19.97
N PRO A 403 -26.49 -13.71 19.35
CA PRO A 403 -27.21 -12.55 18.87
C PRO A 403 -27.95 -11.80 19.98
N LEU A 404 -28.15 -10.51 19.75
CA LEU A 404 -28.92 -9.61 20.62
C LEU A 404 -30.42 -9.86 20.47
N ASP A 405 -31.19 -9.51 21.51
CA ASP A 405 -32.64 -9.67 21.57
C ASP A 405 -33.40 -8.57 20.79
N GLU A 406 -33.17 -8.52 19.47
CA GLU A 406 -33.77 -7.52 18.58
C GLU A 406 -34.22 -8.15 17.26
N GLN A 407 -35.38 -8.82 17.28
CA GLN A 407 -35.87 -9.62 16.15
C GLN A 407 -35.92 -8.86 14.81
N GLU A 408 -36.32 -7.59 14.81
CA GLU A 408 -36.37 -6.75 13.59
C GLU A 408 -34.98 -6.50 13.01
N PHE A 409 -34.02 -6.07 13.85
CA PHE A 409 -32.64 -5.81 13.42
C PHE A 409 -31.91 -7.09 13.01
N MET A 410 -32.24 -8.23 13.63
CA MET A 410 -31.74 -9.54 13.22
C MET A 410 -32.20 -9.92 11.79
N ASN A 411 -33.46 -9.64 11.45
CA ASN A 411 -33.96 -9.85 10.09
C ASN A 411 -33.29 -8.91 9.08
N LEU A 412 -33.07 -7.64 9.43
CA LEU A 412 -32.36 -6.67 8.59
C LEU A 412 -30.90 -7.07 8.39
N TYR A 413 -30.22 -7.50 9.45
CA TYR A 413 -28.85 -7.98 9.40
C TYR A 413 -28.71 -9.25 8.55
N SER A 414 -29.66 -10.19 8.64
CA SER A 414 -29.72 -11.35 7.75
C SER A 414 -29.76 -10.93 6.27
N ARG A 415 -30.48 -9.86 5.93
CA ARG A 415 -30.52 -9.32 4.56
C ARG A 415 -29.19 -8.69 4.17
N VAL A 416 -28.52 -7.96 5.06
CA VAL A 416 -27.16 -7.43 4.82
C VAL A 416 -26.19 -8.57 4.51
N LEU A 417 -26.19 -9.65 5.29
CA LEU A 417 -25.33 -10.81 5.05
C LEU A 417 -25.60 -11.47 3.70
N LYS A 418 -26.87 -11.64 3.31
CA LYS A 418 -27.23 -12.17 1.98
C LYS A 418 -26.75 -11.25 0.85
N THR A 419 -26.78 -9.94 1.05
CA THR A 419 -26.28 -8.98 0.07
C THR A 419 -24.75 -9.05 -0.06
N LEU A 420 -24.02 -9.13 1.05
CA LEU A 420 -22.56 -9.30 1.04
C LEU A 420 -22.16 -10.61 0.38
N ASP A 421 -22.82 -11.71 0.76
CA ASP A 421 -22.64 -13.04 0.18
C ASP A 421 -22.78 -13.04 -1.35
N TYR A 422 -23.86 -12.43 -1.84
CA TYR A 422 -24.09 -12.27 -3.28
C TYR A 422 -23.00 -11.45 -3.98
N ILE A 423 -22.49 -10.40 -3.33
CA ILE A 423 -21.38 -9.58 -3.85
C ILE A 423 -20.10 -10.42 -3.95
N TYR A 424 -19.78 -11.23 -2.92
CA TYR A 424 -18.59 -12.07 -2.88
C TYR A 424 -18.61 -13.13 -3.97
N GLU A 425 -19.72 -13.86 -4.11
CA GLU A 425 -19.89 -14.86 -5.17
C GLU A 425 -19.81 -14.22 -6.56
N THR A 426 -20.42 -13.05 -6.76
CA THR A 426 -20.30 -12.31 -8.02
C THR A 426 -18.86 -11.88 -8.30
N ARG A 427 -18.11 -11.45 -7.27
CA ARG A 427 -16.69 -11.10 -7.40
C ARG A 427 -15.83 -12.32 -7.73
N LYS A 428 -16.11 -13.48 -7.13
CA LYS A 428 -15.43 -14.76 -7.38
C LYS A 428 -15.61 -15.25 -8.82
N ASN A 429 -16.76 -14.96 -9.44
CA ASN A 429 -17.01 -15.33 -10.84
C ASN A 429 -16.22 -14.49 -11.88
N ARG A 430 -15.42 -13.51 -11.44
CA ARG A 430 -14.61 -12.66 -12.34
C ARG A 430 -13.20 -13.21 -12.59
N TYR A 431 -12.76 -14.22 -11.85
CA TYR A 431 -11.43 -14.80 -12.03
C TYR A 431 -11.39 -15.61 -13.33
N GLU A 432 -10.46 -15.31 -14.24
CA GLU A 432 -10.27 -16.05 -15.50
C GLU A 432 -9.38 -17.29 -15.27
N ASN A 433 -9.72 -18.09 -14.25
CA ASN A 433 -8.85 -19.15 -13.72
C ASN A 433 -9.35 -20.58 -14.02
N GLY A 434 -10.38 -20.72 -14.84
CA GLY A 434 -10.98 -22.03 -15.14
C GLY A 434 -11.81 -22.62 -13.98
N CYS A 435 -12.35 -21.78 -13.09
CA CYS A 435 -13.17 -22.18 -11.94
C CYS A 435 -12.43 -22.97 -10.85
N LEU A 436 -11.10 -22.85 -10.78
CA LEU A 436 -10.33 -23.41 -9.67
C LEU A 436 -10.64 -22.68 -8.36
N SER A 437 -10.72 -23.44 -7.26
CA SER A 437 -10.93 -22.96 -5.90
C SER A 437 -9.62 -22.60 -5.19
N ALA A 438 -9.71 -21.98 -4.01
CA ALA A 438 -8.52 -21.77 -3.19
C ALA A 438 -7.84 -23.09 -2.80
N THR A 439 -8.62 -24.15 -2.58
CA THR A 439 -8.07 -25.48 -2.25
C THR A 439 -7.28 -26.08 -3.40
N ASP A 440 -7.72 -25.88 -4.64
CA ASP A 440 -6.98 -26.34 -5.83
C ASP A 440 -5.63 -25.61 -5.96
N TYR A 441 -5.63 -24.29 -5.76
CA TYR A 441 -4.39 -23.52 -5.77
C TYR A 441 -3.46 -23.88 -4.60
N LYS A 442 -4.00 -24.18 -3.42
CA LYS A 442 -3.23 -24.70 -2.29
C LYS A 442 -2.55 -26.02 -2.67
N PHE A 443 -3.30 -26.94 -3.27
CA PHE A 443 -2.73 -28.20 -3.76
C PHE A 443 -1.60 -27.96 -4.76
N LEU A 444 -1.76 -27.01 -5.70
CA LEU A 444 -0.68 -26.64 -6.62
C LEU A 444 0.55 -26.10 -5.89
N LEU A 445 0.39 -25.23 -4.88
CA LEU A 445 1.53 -24.71 -4.11
C LEU A 445 2.28 -25.82 -3.35
N GLU A 446 1.57 -26.83 -2.86
CA GLU A 446 2.15 -27.92 -2.06
C GLU A 446 2.76 -29.04 -2.92
N ASN A 447 2.27 -29.25 -4.15
CA ASN A 447 2.57 -30.45 -4.95
C ASN A 447 3.27 -30.17 -6.29
N SER A 448 3.61 -28.92 -6.57
CA SER A 448 4.34 -28.56 -7.80
C SER A 448 5.79 -28.23 -7.50
N ALA A 449 6.66 -28.53 -8.47
CA ALA A 449 8.06 -28.11 -8.45
C ALA A 449 8.20 -26.68 -9.01
N PHE A 450 7.38 -25.72 -8.54
CA PHE A 450 7.59 -24.33 -8.92
C PHE A 450 8.95 -23.86 -8.41
N GLU A 451 9.72 -23.21 -9.28
CA GLU A 451 10.83 -22.40 -8.82
C GLU A 451 10.27 -21.27 -7.95
N HIS A 452 10.72 -21.23 -6.69
CA HIS A 452 10.26 -20.26 -5.71
C HIS A 452 10.51 -18.85 -6.25
N LYS A 453 9.45 -18.01 -6.28
CA LYS A 453 9.41 -16.64 -6.84
C LYS A 453 9.43 -16.51 -8.35
N SER A 454 9.35 -17.60 -9.10
CA SER A 454 8.96 -17.47 -10.50
C SER A 454 7.63 -16.71 -10.61
N ARG A 455 7.44 -15.95 -11.70
CA ARG A 455 6.16 -15.27 -11.96
C ARG A 455 4.97 -16.22 -11.90
N ALA A 456 5.17 -17.49 -12.28
CA ALA A 456 4.18 -18.56 -12.15
C ALA A 456 3.85 -18.87 -10.68
N PHE A 457 4.86 -19.04 -9.83
CA PHE A 457 4.67 -19.24 -8.39
C PHE A 457 3.91 -18.07 -7.76
N ILE A 458 4.31 -16.84 -8.06
CA ILE A 458 3.64 -15.63 -7.58
C ILE A 458 2.18 -15.60 -8.07
N THR A 459 1.93 -15.92 -9.34
CA THR A 459 0.58 -16.00 -9.90
C THR A 459 -0.31 -16.97 -9.13
N VAL A 460 0.19 -18.18 -8.86
CA VAL A 460 -0.53 -19.21 -8.09
C VAL A 460 -0.80 -18.74 -6.65
N LYS A 461 0.17 -18.09 -5.99
CA LYS A 461 -0.04 -17.49 -4.66
C LYS A 461 -1.13 -16.42 -4.65
N VAL A 462 -1.14 -15.52 -5.64
CA VAL A 462 -2.17 -14.47 -5.73
C VAL A 462 -3.56 -15.09 -5.84
N PHE A 463 -3.75 -16.04 -6.76
CA PHE A 463 -5.04 -16.73 -6.87
C PHE A 463 -5.42 -17.44 -5.57
N TYR A 464 -4.49 -18.17 -4.95
CA TYR A 464 -4.74 -18.85 -3.69
C TYR A 464 -5.30 -17.89 -2.62
N HIS A 465 -4.59 -16.81 -2.33
CA HIS A 465 -4.95 -15.93 -1.22
C HIS A 465 -6.21 -15.10 -1.51
N GLU A 466 -6.38 -14.59 -2.72
CA GLU A 466 -7.58 -13.82 -3.06
C GLU A 466 -8.85 -14.68 -3.12
N LEU A 467 -8.77 -15.91 -3.63
CA LEU A 467 -9.89 -16.85 -3.62
C LEU A 467 -10.17 -17.35 -2.21
N LEU A 468 -9.13 -17.66 -1.42
CA LEU A 468 -9.28 -18.08 -0.03
C LEU A 468 -10.08 -17.04 0.76
N LEU A 469 -9.74 -15.77 0.57
CA LEU A 469 -10.44 -14.66 1.20
C LEU A 469 -11.93 -14.61 0.82
N LEU A 470 -12.25 -14.64 -0.47
CA LEU A 470 -13.65 -14.63 -0.93
C LEU A 470 -14.43 -15.86 -0.45
N GLU A 471 -13.83 -17.05 -0.52
CA GLU A 471 -14.45 -18.31 -0.10
C GLU A 471 -14.66 -18.35 1.42
N SER A 472 -13.70 -17.85 2.21
CA SER A 472 -13.85 -17.75 3.66
C SER A 472 -14.94 -16.78 4.07
N GLU A 473 -15.06 -15.64 3.37
CA GLU A 473 -16.07 -14.63 3.68
C GLU A 473 -17.47 -15.08 3.26
N HIS A 474 -17.59 -15.78 2.13
CA HIS A 474 -18.81 -16.49 1.73
C HIS A 474 -19.26 -17.47 2.82
N GLN A 475 -18.35 -18.35 3.27
CA GLN A 475 -18.65 -19.32 4.32
C GLN A 475 -19.03 -18.64 5.64
N ARG A 476 -18.36 -17.54 6.00
CA ARG A 476 -18.69 -16.73 7.18
C ARG A 476 -20.10 -16.13 7.11
N CYS A 477 -20.52 -15.65 5.94
CA CYS A 477 -21.90 -15.19 5.73
C CYS A 477 -22.93 -16.32 5.98
N ILE A 478 -22.65 -17.54 5.51
CA ILE A 478 -23.52 -18.72 5.73
C ILE A 478 -23.62 -19.06 7.22
N GLU A 479 -22.49 -19.11 7.92
CA GLU A 479 -22.45 -19.40 9.36
C GLU A 479 -23.24 -18.38 10.17
N LEU A 480 -23.01 -17.08 9.91
CA LEU A 480 -23.71 -16.00 10.59
C LEU A 480 -25.22 -16.05 10.31
N GLN A 481 -25.62 -16.38 9.08
CA GLN A 481 -27.03 -16.60 8.75
C GLN A 481 -27.65 -17.76 9.54
N SER A 482 -26.93 -18.87 9.73
CA SER A 482 -27.41 -20.00 10.53
C SER A 482 -27.62 -19.61 12.00
N ILE A 483 -26.68 -18.86 12.60
CA ILE A 483 -26.79 -18.35 13.96
C ILE A 483 -28.04 -17.45 14.12
N ILE A 484 -28.27 -16.57 13.16
CA ILE A 484 -29.45 -15.68 13.13
C ILE A 484 -30.75 -16.50 13.01
N GLN A 485 -30.79 -17.48 12.11
CA GLN A 485 -31.99 -18.28 11.86
C GLN A 485 -32.40 -19.12 13.07
N ASN A 486 -31.44 -19.76 13.74
CA ASN A 486 -31.72 -20.55 14.95
C ASN A 486 -32.39 -19.67 16.02
N ARG A 487 -31.88 -18.46 16.20
CA ARG A 487 -32.41 -17.50 17.18
C ARG A 487 -33.73 -16.88 16.79
N LEU A 488 -33.96 -16.62 15.50
CA LEU A 488 -35.28 -16.23 15.00
C LEU A 488 -36.31 -17.36 15.16
N GLY A 489 -35.86 -18.62 15.16
CA GLY A 489 -36.66 -19.80 15.48
C GLY A 489 -37.13 -19.82 16.93
N ASP A 490 -36.27 -19.44 17.88
CA ASP A 490 -36.60 -19.36 19.32
C ASP A 490 -37.75 -18.38 19.62
N TYR A 491 -37.98 -17.34 18.79
CA TYR A 491 -39.13 -16.43 18.95
C TYR A 491 -40.45 -16.98 18.41
N LYS A 492 -40.39 -18.05 17.61
CA LYS A 492 -41.58 -18.69 17.01
C LYS A 492 -42.09 -19.88 17.82
N SER A 493 -41.25 -20.40 18.73
CA SER A 493 -41.60 -21.38 19.76
C SER A 493 -42.07 -20.69 21.03
#